data_AF-A0A963WAL0-F1
#
_entry.id   AF-A0A963WAL0-F1
#
_cell.length_a   1.000
_cell.length_b   1.000
_cell.length_c   1.000
_cell.angle_alpha   90.00
_cell.angle_beta   90.00
_cell.angle_gamma   90.00
#
_symmetry.space_group_name_H-M   'P 1'
#
loop_
_entity.id
_entity.type
_entity.pdbx_description
1 polymer ?
#
loop_
_entity_poly.entity_id
_entity_poly.type
_entity_poly.pdbx_seq_one_letter_code
_entity_poly.pdbx_strand_id
1 'polypeptide(L)'
;MEPYEVIIQFFQSGGPFMYPIAAVLVLGLAIATERWLVLGTARIANRRAFDAAMAKLRERDYQSVIAAGKDSRVPMSRIVAAGIARFAGSRRRDDIESAMEEGVMEALPRLEKR
;
A
#
# COMPACT_ATOMS: atom_id res chain seq x y z
N MET A 1 17.31 30.36 25.95
CA MET A 1 16.47 29.25 26.46
C MET A 1 16.54 28.18 25.41
N GLU A 2 17.28 27.12 25.68
CA GLU A 2 17.41 26.01 24.75
C GLU A 2 16.08 25.23 24.69
N PRO A 3 15.68 24.70 23.52
CA PRO A 3 14.38 24.05 23.37
C PRO A 3 14.22 22.82 24.29
N TYR A 4 15.32 22.16 24.69
CA TYR A 4 15.27 21.04 25.63
C TYR A 4 14.83 21.47 27.04
N GLU A 5 15.23 22.66 27.47
CA GLU A 5 14.97 23.19 28.82
C GLU A 5 13.47 23.45 29.01
N VAL A 6 12.85 23.99 27.96
CA VAL A 6 11.39 24.24 27.92
C VAL A 6 10.62 22.92 28.04
N ILE A 7 11.05 21.86 27.35
CA ILE A 7 10.38 20.55 27.39
C ILE A 7 10.48 19.93 28.79
N ILE A 8 11.66 19.97 29.41
CA ILE A 8 11.89 19.39 30.74
C ILE A 8 11.08 20.14 31.80
N GLN A 9 11.06 21.47 31.75
CA GLN A 9 10.33 22.29 32.71
C GLN A 9 8.81 22.10 32.60
N PHE A 10 8.29 21.89 31.39
CA PHE A 10 6.88 21.56 31.17
C PHE A 10 6.54 20.17 31.74
N PHE A 11 7.45 19.21 31.62
CA PHE A 11 7.29 17.87 32.16
C PHE A 11 7.32 17.83 33.70
N GLN A 12 8.20 18.61 34.31
CA GLN A 12 8.29 18.73 35.76
C GLN A 12 7.11 19.48 36.38
N SER A 13 6.60 20.52 35.70
CA SER A 13 5.45 21.30 36.19
C SER A 13 4.10 20.57 36.05
N GLY A 14 3.97 19.63 35.11
CA GLY A 14 2.75 18.82 34.92
C GLY A 14 2.54 17.70 35.95
N GLY A 15 3.51 17.41 36.81
CA GLY A 15 3.37 16.44 37.90
C GLY A 15 3.20 14.97 37.46
N PRO A 16 2.72 14.07 38.34
CA PRO A 16 2.69 12.62 38.10
C PRO A 16 1.85 12.18 36.90
N PHE A 17 0.86 12.98 36.47
CA PHE A 17 0.01 12.68 35.32
C PHE A 17 0.74 12.80 33.97
N MET A 18 1.94 13.38 33.93
CA MET A 18 2.77 13.43 32.72
C MET A 18 3.26 12.05 32.28
N TYR A 19 3.49 11.12 33.22
CA TYR A 19 3.99 9.78 32.88
C TYR A 19 2.97 8.94 32.07
N PRO A 20 1.68 8.84 32.46
CA PRO A 20 0.67 8.17 31.64
C PRO A 20 0.49 8.81 30.25
N ILE A 21 0.48 10.14 30.16
CA ILE A 21 0.31 10.85 28.87
C ILE A 21 1.48 10.53 27.94
N ALA A 22 2.71 10.57 28.46
CA ALA A 22 3.88 10.20 27.66
C ALA A 22 3.89 8.72 27.25
N ALA A 23 3.40 7.82 28.11
CA ALA A 23 3.24 6.40 27.73
C ALA A 23 2.29 6.24 26.53
N VAL A 24 1.14 6.92 26.55
CA VAL A 24 0.19 6.92 25.43
C VAL A 24 0.79 7.57 24.18
N LEU A 25 1.53 8.67 24.34
CA LEU A 25 2.22 9.34 23.22
C LEU A 25 3.22 8.41 22.52
N VAL A 26 4.05 7.71 23.30
CA VAL A 26 5.03 6.76 22.77
C VAL A 26 4.33 5.60 22.07
N LEU A 27 3.26 5.06 22.66
CA LEU A 27 2.46 4.00 22.03
C LEU A 27 1.81 4.47 20.73
N GLY A 28 1.25 5.68 20.71
CA GLY A 28 0.65 6.30 19.54
C GLY A 28 1.67 6.53 18.42
N LEU A 29 2.86 7.04 18.76
CA LEU A 29 3.96 7.21 17.80
C LEU A 29 4.46 5.89 17.25
N ALA A 30 4.54 4.83 18.06
CA ALA A 30 4.95 3.51 17.60
C ALA A 30 3.97 2.97 16.54
N ILE A 31 2.66 3.01 16.82
CA ILE A 31 1.62 2.56 15.89
C ILE A 31 1.59 3.44 14.63
N ALA A 32 1.70 4.77 14.78
CA ALA A 32 1.70 5.69 13.66
C ALA A 32 2.90 5.45 12.73
N THR A 33 4.09 5.21 13.31
CA THR A 33 5.32 4.95 12.55
C THR A 33 5.24 3.62 11.79
N GLU A 34 4.80 2.55 12.46
CA GLU A 34 4.58 1.25 11.82
C GLU A 34 3.63 1.40 10.63
N ARG A 35 2.48 2.03 10.85
CA ARG A 35 1.46 2.23 9.80
C ARG A 35 1.99 3.06 8.64
N TRP A 36 2.76 4.11 8.93
CA TRP A 36 3.32 4.98 7.90
C TRP A 36 4.33 4.23 7.00
N LEU A 37 5.22 3.42 7.59
CA LEU A 37 6.20 2.63 6.84
C LEU A 37 5.52 1.55 5.98
N VAL A 38 4.54 0.82 6.53
CA VAL A 38 3.82 -0.24 5.81
C VAL A 38 3.00 0.33 4.65
N LEU A 39 2.26 1.41 4.89
CA LEU A 39 1.41 2.01 3.85
C LEU A 39 2.27 2.69 2.76
N GLY A 40 3.38 3.32 3.16
CA GLY A 40 4.34 3.91 2.24
C GLY A 40 4.98 2.88 1.32
N THR A 41 5.45 1.76 1.87
CA THR A 41 6.05 0.67 1.07
C THR A 41 5.05 0.00 0.13
N ALA A 42 3.82 -0.27 0.60
CA ALA A 42 2.76 -0.83 -0.24
C ALA A 42 2.38 0.10 -1.41
N ARG A 43 2.28 1.41 -1.16
CA ARG A 43 1.98 2.42 -2.20
C ARG A 43 3.07 2.47 -3.25
N ILE A 44 4.34 2.47 -2.85
CA ILE A 44 5.48 2.49 -3.78
C ILE A 44 5.52 1.19 -4.61
N ALA A 45 5.31 0.04 -3.98
CA ALA A 45 5.29 -1.25 -4.65
C ALA A 45 4.17 -1.35 -5.70
N ASN A 46 2.94 -0.94 -5.34
CA ASN A 46 1.81 -0.92 -6.27
C ASN A 46 2.08 0.00 -7.47
N ARG A 47 2.63 1.20 -7.24
CA ARG A 47 2.91 2.14 -8.32
C ARG A 47 4.00 1.63 -9.25
N ARG A 48 5.10 1.10 -8.71
CA ARG A 48 6.17 0.48 -9.51
C ARG A 48 5.67 -0.70 -10.33
N ALA A 49 4.82 -1.54 -9.75
CA ALA A 49 4.22 -2.67 -10.46
C ALA A 49 3.34 -2.20 -11.62
N PHE A 50 2.55 -1.14 -11.44
CA PHE A 50 1.75 -0.56 -12.51
C PHE A 50 2.60 0.02 -13.62
N ASP A 51 3.60 0.83 -13.27
CA ASP A 51 4.49 1.47 -14.25
C ASP A 51 5.26 0.42 -15.07
N ALA A 52 5.74 -0.65 -14.42
CA ALA A 52 6.41 -1.76 -15.09
C ALA A 52 5.47 -2.52 -16.04
N ALA A 53 4.24 -2.82 -15.59
CA ALA A 53 3.24 -3.48 -16.43
C ALA A 53 2.85 -2.62 -17.65
N MET A 54 2.70 -1.30 -17.45
CA MET A 54 2.39 -0.36 -18.53
C MET A 54 3.54 -0.26 -19.54
N ALA A 55 4.80 -0.27 -19.09
CA ALA A 55 5.96 -0.28 -19.98
C ALA A 55 5.96 -1.54 -20.88
N LYS A 56 5.73 -2.72 -20.29
CA LYS A 56 5.66 -4.00 -21.01
C LYS A 56 4.48 -4.09 -21.98
N LEU A 57 3.34 -3.51 -21.61
CA LEU A 57 2.18 -3.36 -22.48
C LEU A 57 2.48 -2.52 -23.73
N ARG A 58 3.26 -1.44 -23.59
CA ARG A 58 3.69 -0.60 -24.73
C ARG A 58 4.62 -1.36 -25.68
N GLU A 59 5.42 -2.29 -25.16
CA GLU A 59 6.27 -3.20 -25.92
C GLU A 59 5.49 -4.37 -26.57
N ARG A 60 4.16 -4.45 -26.37
CA ARG A 60 3.28 -5.57 -26.76
C ARG A 60 3.69 -6.92 -26.14
N ASP A 61 4.46 -6.88 -25.06
CA ASP A 61 4.87 -8.07 -24.32
C ASP A 61 3.83 -8.40 -23.23
N TYR A 62 2.72 -9.02 -23.65
CA TYR A 62 1.63 -9.40 -22.76
C TYR A 62 1.97 -10.60 -21.87
N GLN A 63 2.84 -11.49 -22.34
CA GLN A 63 3.22 -12.71 -21.61
C GLN A 63 4.03 -12.39 -20.36
N SER A 64 4.97 -11.45 -20.45
CA SER A 64 5.75 -11.01 -19.28
C SER A 64 4.88 -10.40 -18.18
N VAL A 65 3.82 -9.67 -18.54
CA VAL A 65 2.92 -9.06 -17.55
C VAL A 65 2.06 -10.11 -16.85
N ILE A 66 1.56 -11.10 -17.60
CA ILE A 66 0.83 -12.24 -17.02
C ILE A 66 1.75 -13.03 -16.07
N ALA A 67 3.00 -13.29 -16.47
CA ALA A 67 3.97 -13.97 -15.62
C ALA A 67 4.29 -13.17 -14.34
N ALA A 68 4.49 -11.86 -14.48
CA ALA A 68 4.77 -10.96 -13.36
C ALA A 68 3.62 -10.89 -12.35
N GLY A 69 2.37 -11.12 -12.77
CA GLY A 69 1.22 -11.11 -11.87
C GLY A 69 0.91 -12.44 -11.18
N LYS A 70 1.33 -13.59 -11.73
CA LYS A 70 1.00 -14.92 -11.16
C LYS A 70 1.61 -15.15 -9.77
N ASP A 71 2.86 -14.73 -9.56
CA ASP A 71 3.58 -14.95 -8.30
C ASP A 71 3.74 -13.68 -7.45
N SER A 72 3.19 -12.55 -7.90
CA SER A 72 3.39 -11.28 -7.22
C SER A 72 2.47 -11.14 -6.00
N ARG A 73 3.09 -10.78 -4.87
CA ARG A 73 2.39 -10.38 -3.64
C ARG A 73 1.76 -8.98 -3.73
N VAL A 74 2.04 -8.24 -4.81
CA VAL A 74 1.54 -6.88 -5.04
C VAL A 74 0.17 -6.98 -5.71
N PRO A 75 -0.91 -6.48 -5.07
CA PRO A 75 -2.27 -6.56 -5.62
C PRO A 75 -2.39 -6.00 -7.04
N MET A 76 -1.71 -4.89 -7.32
CA MET A 76 -1.75 -4.24 -8.63
C MET A 76 -1.20 -5.14 -9.75
N SER A 77 -0.14 -5.92 -9.50
CA SER A 77 0.40 -6.87 -10.48
C SER A 77 -0.61 -7.96 -10.83
N ARG A 78 -1.36 -8.45 -9.84
CA ARG A 78 -2.38 -9.50 -10.02
C ARG A 78 -3.57 -8.99 -10.83
N ILE A 79 -4.05 -7.78 -10.52
CA ILE A 79 -5.17 -7.13 -11.23
C ILE A 79 -4.83 -6.92 -12.71
N VAL A 80 -3.65 -6.34 -12.98
CA VAL A 80 -3.24 -6.07 -14.37
C VAL A 80 -3.02 -7.37 -15.15
N ALA A 81 -2.42 -8.40 -14.53
CA ALA A 81 -2.27 -9.70 -15.16
C ALA A 81 -3.61 -10.40 -15.45
N ALA A 82 -4.60 -10.31 -14.56
CA ALA A 82 -5.94 -10.85 -14.79
C ALA A 82 -6.63 -10.19 -15.97
N GLY A 83 -6.59 -8.85 -16.06
CA GLY A 83 -7.13 -8.11 -17.20
C GLY A 83 -6.46 -8.47 -18.53
N ILE A 84 -5.13 -8.57 -18.56
CA ILE A 84 -4.38 -8.93 -19.78
C ILE A 84 -4.60 -10.40 -20.18
N ALA A 85 -4.66 -11.31 -19.20
CA ALA A 85 -4.98 -12.72 -19.47
C ALA A 85 -6.37 -12.85 -20.12
N ARG A 86 -7.34 -12.02 -19.71
CA ARG A 86 -8.66 -11.98 -20.32
C ARG A 86 -8.66 -11.36 -21.72
N PHE A 87 -7.88 -10.29 -21.94
CA PHE A 87 -7.66 -9.69 -23.27
C PHE A 87 -7.13 -10.70 -24.30
N ALA A 88 -6.31 -11.66 -23.88
CA ALA A 88 -5.81 -12.73 -24.75
C ALA A 88 -6.91 -13.71 -25.21
N GLY A 89 -7.97 -13.91 -24.42
CA GLY A 89 -9.09 -14.80 -24.73
C GLY A 89 -10.31 -14.13 -25.35
N SER A 90 -10.59 -12.88 -24.98
CA SER A 90 -11.67 -12.06 -25.52
C SER A 90 -11.22 -10.60 -25.66
N ARG A 91 -11.39 -10.03 -26.86
CA ARG A 91 -11.11 -8.61 -27.13
C ARG A 91 -12.25 -7.68 -26.72
N ARG A 92 -13.34 -8.21 -26.14
CA ARG A 92 -14.45 -7.38 -25.66
C ARG A 92 -14.00 -6.63 -24.41
N ARG A 93 -14.20 -5.31 -24.43
CA ARG A 93 -13.82 -4.41 -23.33
C ARG A 93 -14.50 -4.81 -22.02
N ASP A 94 -15.77 -5.18 -22.09
CA ASP A 94 -16.60 -5.54 -20.93
C ASP A 94 -16.07 -6.77 -20.17
N ASP A 95 -15.53 -7.76 -20.91
CA ASP A 95 -14.94 -8.97 -20.31
C ASP A 95 -13.64 -8.65 -19.56
N ILE A 96 -12.86 -7.70 -20.08
CA ILE A 96 -11.59 -7.26 -19.50
C ILE A 96 -11.85 -6.39 -18.26
N GLU A 97 -12.82 -5.49 -18.35
CA GLU A 97 -13.26 -4.62 -17.26
C GLU A 97 -13.79 -5.46 -16.09
N SER A 98 -14.66 -6.45 -16.36
CA SER A 98 -15.16 -7.38 -15.35
C SER A 98 -14.04 -8.14 -14.64
N ALA A 99 -13.03 -8.63 -15.37
CA ALA A 99 -11.90 -9.35 -14.77
C ALA A 99 -11.02 -8.45 -13.90
N MET A 100 -10.86 -7.18 -14.27
CA MET A 100 -10.14 -6.21 -13.44
C MET A 100 -10.94 -5.83 -12.20
N GLU A 101 -12.26 -5.64 -12.32
CA GLU A 101 -13.16 -5.38 -11.20
C GLU A 101 -13.17 -6.54 -10.19
N GLU A 102 -13.20 -7.78 -10.66
CA GLU A 102 -13.11 -8.96 -9.80
C GLU A 102 -11.77 -8.99 -9.03
N GLY A 103 -10.67 -8.68 -9.70
CA GLY A 103 -9.35 -8.54 -9.06
C GLY A 103 -9.30 -7.43 -8.00
N VAL A 104 -10.01 -6.31 -8.23
CA VAL A 104 -10.15 -5.22 -7.26
C VAL A 104 -10.98 -5.68 -6.06
N MET A 105 -12.10 -6.37 -6.29
CA MET A 105 -12.97 -6.92 -5.23
C MET A 105 -12.26 -7.98 -4.38
N GLU A 106 -11.28 -8.71 -4.93
CA GLU A 106 -10.43 -9.64 -4.15
C GLU A 106 -9.34 -8.90 -3.34
N ALA A 107 -8.84 -7.77 -3.86
CA ALA A 107 -7.78 -6.99 -3.25
C ALA A 107 -8.27 -6.03 -2.16
N LEU A 108 -9.45 -5.42 -2.34
CA LEU A 108 -10.06 -4.44 -1.44
C LEU A 108 -10.18 -4.94 0.01
N PRO A 109 -10.75 -6.14 0.29
CA PRO A 109 -10.93 -6.61 1.66
C PRO A 109 -9.59 -6.82 2.38
N ARG A 110 -8.52 -7.13 1.65
CA ARG A 110 -7.17 -7.30 2.21
C ARG A 110 -6.53 -5.96 2.59
N LEU A 111 -6.95 -4.88 1.94
CA LEU A 111 -6.54 -3.51 2.25
C LEU A 111 -7.38 -2.92 3.39
N GLU A 112 -8.68 -3.20 3.43
CA GLU A 112 -9.60 -2.68 4.46
C GLU A 112 -9.43 -3.37 5.82
N LYS A 113 -9.03 -4.65 5.86
CA LYS A 113 -8.77 -5.36 7.12
C LYS A 113 -7.48 -4.93 7.85
N ARG A 114 -6.78 -3.87 7.41
CA ARG A 114 -5.44 -3.49 7.92
C ARG A 114 -5.31 -2.02 8.34
#